data_AF-A0A425WJ90-F1
#
_entry.id   AF-A0A425WJ90-F1
#
_cell.length_a   1.000
_cell.length_b   1.000
_cell.length_c   1.000
_cell.angle_alpha   90.00
_cell.angle_beta   90.00
_cell.angle_gamma   90.00
#
_symmetry.space_group_name_H-M   'P 1'
#
loop_
_entity.id
_entity.type
_entity.pdbx_description
1 polymer ?
#
loop_
_entity_poly.entity_id
_entity_poly.type
_entity_poly.pdbx_seq_one_letter_code
_entity_poly.pdbx_strand_id
1 'polypeptide(L)' 'MNPTVHQKITAQAADAIKGSRFALVKNPENLTDTQRAKLDALKKKAASRLFRTWELKEDLRAVFRAG' A
#
# COMPACT_ATOMS: atom_id res chain seq x y z
N MET A 1 15.24 12.16 -24.56
CA MET A 1 14.39 11.69 -23.44
C MET A 1 13.06 11.25 -24.04
N ASN A 2 12.69 9.97 -23.92
CA ASN A 2 11.53 9.40 -24.60
C ASN A 2 10.34 9.30 -23.61
N PRO A 3 9.20 9.98 -23.84
CA PRO A 3 8.14 10.12 -22.83
C PRO A 3 7.29 8.86 -22.58
N THR A 4 7.46 7.81 -23.37
CA THR A 4 6.56 6.64 -23.37
C THR A 4 6.72 5.70 -22.16
N VAL A 5 7.84 5.78 -21.43
CA VAL A 5 8.14 4.84 -20.33
C VAL A 5 7.42 5.21 -19.03
N HIS A 6 7.16 6.51 -18.77
CA HIS A 6 6.50 6.93 -17.54
C HIS A 6 5.00 6.57 -17.49
N GLN A 7 4.30 6.55 -18.62
CA GLN A 7 2.86 6.25 -18.66
C GLN A 7 2.52 4.78 -18.39
N LYS A 8 3.37 3.84 -18.80
CA LYS A 8 3.11 2.40 -18.61
C LYS A 8 3.30 1.95 -17.16
N ILE A 9 4.27 2.50 -16.45
CA ILE A 9 4.50 2.19 -15.03
C ILE A 9 3.33 2.68 -14.17
N THR A 10 2.78 3.86 -14.48
CA THR A 10 1.66 4.44 -13.72
C THR A 10 0.36 3.67 -13.87
N ALA A 11 0.02 3.18 -15.07
CA ALA A 11 -1.23 2.46 -15.28
C ALA A 11 -1.25 1.11 -14.54
N GLN A 12 -0.17 0.33 -14.64
CA GLN A 12 -0.07 -0.96 -13.97
C GLN A 12 0.03 -0.82 -12.44
N ALA A 13 0.74 0.21 -11.95
CA ALA A 13 0.75 0.55 -10.54
C ALA A 13 -0.62 1.02 -10.04
N ALA A 14 -1.35 1.82 -10.84
CA ALA A 14 -2.69 2.29 -10.49
C ALA A 14 -3.69 1.14 -10.39
N ASP A 15 -3.64 0.16 -11.30
CA ASP A 15 -4.49 -1.04 -11.23
C ASP A 15 -4.17 -1.91 -10.01
N ALA A 16 -2.90 -2.02 -9.62
CA ALA A 16 -2.50 -2.74 -8.41
C ALA A 16 -2.96 -2.05 -7.10
N ILE A 17 -3.17 -0.73 -7.14
CA ILE A 17 -3.63 0.09 -6.01
C ILE A 17 -5.16 0.27 -6.05
N LYS A 18 -5.82 -0.07 -7.16
CA LYS A 18 -7.26 0.06 -7.32
C LYS A 18 -8.00 -0.83 -6.32
N GLY A 19 -8.79 -0.22 -5.45
CA GLY A 19 -9.59 -0.94 -4.45
C GLY A 19 -8.85 -1.36 -3.18
N SER A 20 -7.61 -0.88 -2.96
CA SER A 20 -6.85 -1.07 -1.72
C SER A 20 -6.82 0.16 -0.80
N ARG A 21 -7.46 1.27 -1.20
CA ARG A 21 -7.63 2.50 -0.39
C ARG A 21 -8.05 2.20 1.05
N PHE A 22 -9.04 1.32 1.25
CA PHE A 22 -9.52 0.98 2.59
C PHE A 22 -8.55 0.13 3.41
N ALA A 23 -7.69 -0.66 2.75
CA ALA A 23 -6.64 -1.43 3.42
C ALA A 23 -5.47 -0.54 3.89
N LEU A 24 -5.21 0.56 3.18
CA LEU A 24 -4.13 1.50 3.51
C LEU A 24 -4.52 2.55 4.56
N VAL A 25 -5.82 2.90 4.64
CA VAL A 25 -6.33 3.93 5.54
C VAL A 25 -6.68 3.39 6.93
N LYS A 26 -7.19 2.17 7.02
CA LYS A 26 -7.57 1.55 8.30
C LYS A 26 -6.34 1.08 9.09
N ASN A 27 -6.47 1.03 10.41
CA ASN A 27 -5.46 0.39 11.23
C ASN A 27 -5.42 -1.13 10.95
N PRO A 28 -4.23 -1.76 11.00
CA PRO A 28 -4.06 -3.18 10.74
C PRO A 28 -5.00 -4.07 11.56
N GLU A 29 -5.23 -3.73 12.82
CA GLU A 29 -6.11 -4.44 13.75
C GLU A 29 -7.60 -4.41 13.33
N ASN A 30 -8.01 -3.39 12.58
CA ASN A 30 -9.41 -3.16 12.18
C ASN A 30 -9.70 -3.60 10.73
N LEU A 31 -8.76 -4.34 10.12
CA LEU A 31 -8.94 -4.88 8.78
C LEU A 31 -9.79 -6.14 8.81
N THR A 32 -10.77 -6.20 7.91
CA THR A 32 -11.47 -7.45 7.57
C THR A 32 -10.53 -8.39 6.81
N ASP A 33 -10.83 -9.69 6.80
CA ASP A 33 -10.00 -10.69 6.12
C ASP A 33 -9.79 -10.39 4.63
N THR A 34 -10.83 -9.88 3.97
CA THR A 34 -10.78 -9.47 2.56
C THR A 34 -9.84 -8.27 2.35
N GLN A 35 -9.78 -7.36 3.32
CA GLN A 35 -8.87 -6.21 3.28
C GLN A 35 -7.42 -6.62 3.57
N ARG A 36 -7.22 -7.59 4.45
CA ARG A 36 -5.90 -8.16 4.75
C ARG A 36 -5.33 -8.92 3.57
N ALA A 37 -6.16 -9.74 2.90
CA ALA A 37 -5.79 -10.41 1.66
C ALA A 37 -5.40 -9.44 0.55
N LYS A 38 -6.11 -8.30 0.43
CA LYS A 38 -5.74 -7.22 -0.51
C LYS A 38 -4.42 -6.55 -0.14
N LEU A 39 -4.16 -6.31 1.15
CA LEU A 39 -2.90 -5.74 1.61
C LEU A 39 -1.73 -6.68 1.28
N ASP A 40 -1.87 -7.98 1.48
CA ASP A 40 -0.85 -8.97 1.14
C ASP A 40 -0.66 -9.13 -0.37
N ALA A 41 -1.72 -9.02 -1.16
CA ALA A 41 -1.59 -8.92 -2.62
C ALA A 41 -0.82 -7.66 -3.03
N LEU A 42 -1.01 -6.54 -2.31
CA LEU A 42 -0.34 -5.28 -2.57
C LEU A 42 1.15 -5.33 -2.19
N LYS A 43 1.51 -6.00 -1.09
CA LYS A 43 2.91 -6.35 -0.74
C LYS A 43 3.62 -7.08 -1.87
N LYS A 44 2.93 -8.02 -2.53
CA LYS A 44 3.48 -8.86 -3.59
C LYS A 44 3.56 -8.15 -4.95
N LYS A 45 2.65 -7.20 -5.23
CA LYS A 45 2.45 -6.61 -6.57
C LYS A 45 2.92 -5.17 -6.72
N ALA A 46 2.72 -4.32 -5.72
CA ALA A 46 3.02 -2.90 -5.84
C ALA A 46 4.48 -2.65 -5.46
N ALA A 47 5.16 -1.85 -6.29
CA ALA A 47 6.55 -1.46 -6.10
C ALA A 47 6.85 -1.12 -4.64
N SER A 48 7.94 -1.69 -4.12
CA SER A 48 8.33 -1.71 -2.71
C SER A 48 8.09 -0.39 -1.98
N ARG A 49 8.31 0.76 -2.63
CA ARG A 49 8.14 2.10 -2.07
C ARG A 49 6.78 2.33 -1.41
N LEU A 50 5.65 2.01 -2.04
CA LEU A 50 4.33 2.28 -1.46
C LEU A 50 4.12 1.47 -0.18
N PHE A 51 4.48 0.19 -0.23
CA PHE A 51 4.37 -0.68 0.93
C PHE A 51 5.34 -0.27 2.04
N ARG A 52 6.57 0.11 1.71
CA ARG A 52 7.56 0.64 2.67
C ARG A 52 7.11 1.92 3.36
N THR A 53 6.50 2.85 2.64
CA THR A 53 5.95 4.07 3.24
C THR A 53 4.78 3.75 4.16
N TRP A 54 3.93 2.78 3.80
CA TRP A 54 2.84 2.32 4.67
C TRP A 54 3.39 1.65 5.94
N GLU A 55 4.41 0.80 5.82
CA GLU A 55 5.11 0.16 6.95
C GLU A 55 5.68 1.20 7.92
N LEU A 56 6.43 2.19 7.41
CA LEU A 56 6.98 3.29 8.22
C LEU A 56 5.89 4.07 8.97
N LYS A 57 4.74 4.31 8.35
CA LYS A 57 3.60 4.96 9.00
C LYS A 57 3.07 4.13 10.16
N GLU A 58 2.94 2.81 9.99
CA GLU A 58 2.43 1.94 11.05
C GLU A 58 3.44 1.76 12.20
N ASP A 59 4.75 1.77 11.91
CA ASP A 59 5.80 1.78 12.93
C ASP A 59 5.74 3.04 13.79
N LEU A 60 5.60 4.23 13.16
CA LEU A 60 5.40 5.49 13.89
C LEU A 60 4.13 5.43 14.75
N ARG A 61 3.04 4.88 14.22
CA ARG A 61 1.80 4.69 14.98
C ARG A 61 2.00 3.79 16.19
N ALA A 62 2.81 2.75 16.09
CA ALA A 62 3.14 1.88 17.23
C ALA A 62 3.90 2.65 18.31
N VAL A 63 4.89 3.46 17.94
CA VAL A 63 5.63 4.32 18.89
C VAL A 63 4.69 5.25 19.66
N PHE A 64 3.76 5.93 18.97
CA PHE A 64 2.80 6.84 19.63
C PHE A 64 1.68 6.14 20.42
N ARG A 65 1.49 4.82 20.28
CA ARG A 65 0.54 4.05 21.11
C ARG A 65 1.17 3.47 22.38
N ALA A 66 2.49 3.31 22.38
CA ALA A 66 3.23 2.74 23.50
C ALA A 66 3.66 3.79 24.54
N GLY A 67 3.51 5.07 24.22
CA GLY A 67 3.81 6.22 25.09
C GLY A 67 2.58 6.79 25.78
#